data_AF-A0A814EE05-F1
#
_entry.id   AF-A0A814EE05-F1
#
_cell.length_a   1.000
_cell.length_b   1.000
_cell.length_c   1.000
_cell.angle_alpha   90.00
_cell.angle_beta   90.00
_cell.angle_gamma   90.00
#
_symmetry.space_group_name_H-M   'P 1'
#
loop_
_entity.id
_entity.type
_entity.pdbx_description
1 polymer ?
#
loop_
_entity_poly.entity_id
_entity_poly.type
_entity_poly.pdbx_seq_one_letter_code
_entity_poly.pdbx_strand_id
1 'polypeptide(L)' 'MKLVKEEKMRYVVPLKIVSFKTPINQMVIIALNQDTNHTQIVQVKDPNHGYLTLTLLPESIQTVVYNVATTD' A
#
# COMPACT_ATOMS: atom_id res chain seq x y z
N MET A 1 5.24 28.62 -33.94
CA MET A 1 5.63 28.21 -32.57
C MET A 1 4.66 27.14 -32.12
N LYS A 2 5.08 25.87 -32.11
CA LYS A 2 4.19 24.72 -31.86
C LYS A 2 4.34 24.33 -30.39
N LEU A 3 3.30 24.52 -29.59
CA LEU A 3 3.25 23.99 -28.23
C LEU A 3 3.17 22.47 -28.32
N VAL A 4 4.29 21.81 -28.07
CA VAL A 4 4.32 20.36 -27.83
C VAL A 4 3.88 20.17 -26.40
N LYS A 5 2.67 19.65 -26.21
CA LYS A 5 2.18 19.23 -24.90
C LYS A 5 3.02 18.01 -24.51
N GLU A 6 3.94 18.16 -23.56
CA GLU A 6 4.66 17.03 -23.00
C GLU A 6 3.64 16.11 -22.30
N GLU A 7 3.25 15.03 -22.98
CA GLU A 7 2.64 13.90 -22.31
C GLU A 7 3.70 13.29 -21.38
N LYS A 8 3.74 13.75 -20.14
CA LYS A 8 4.46 13.08 -19.06
C LYS A 8 3.94 11.64 -19.01
N MET A 9 4.72 10.70 -19.54
CA MET A 9 4.56 9.29 -19.26
C MET A 9 4.45 9.14 -17.74
N ARG A 10 3.27 8.76 -17.24
CA ARG A 10 3.10 8.40 -15.84
C ARG A 10 3.84 7.09 -15.63
N TYR A 11 5.12 7.18 -15.28
CA TYR A 11 5.83 6.05 -14.68
C TYR A 11 5.02 5.65 -13.45
N VAL A 12 4.32 4.53 -13.53
CA VAL A 12 3.70 3.92 -12.36
C VAL A 12 4.86 3.43 -11.51
N VAL A 13 5.32 4.26 -10.58
CA VAL A 13 6.41 3.88 -9.69
C VAL A 13 5.90 2.72 -8.83
N PRO A 14 6.62 1.57 -8.78
CA PRO A 14 6.04 0.36 -8.24
C PRO A 14 5.85 0.46 -6.73
N LEU A 15 4.59 0.39 -6.32
CA LEU A 15 4.18 0.05 -4.97
C LEU A 15 4.56 -1.42 -4.70
N LYS A 16 5.28 -1.69 -3.62
CA LYS A 16 5.62 -3.06 -3.20
C LYS A 16 4.90 -3.38 -1.90
N ILE A 17 4.22 -4.52 -1.86
CA ILE A 17 3.47 -4.97 -0.69
C ILE A 17 3.78 -6.44 -0.43
N VAL A 18 4.01 -6.77 0.83
CA VAL A 18 4.02 -8.14 1.33
C VAL A 18 3.12 -8.23 2.56
N SER A 19 2.41 -9.35 2.69
CA SER A 19 1.65 -9.66 3.89
C SER A 19 1.89 -11.10 4.32
N PHE A 20 1.81 -11.33 5.62
CA PHE A 20 1.93 -12.67 6.20
C PHE A 20 1.20 -12.74 7.55
N LYS A 21 0.81 -13.96 7.91
CA LYS A 21 0.19 -14.27 9.20
C LYS A 21 1.23 -14.81 10.16
N THR A 22 1.26 -14.31 11.39
CA THR A 22 2.17 -14.79 12.44
C THR A 22 1.60 -16.02 13.15
N PRO A 23 2.44 -16.81 13.86
CA PRO A 23 1.96 -17.94 14.66
C PRO A 23 0.97 -17.58 15.75
N ILE A 24 0.98 -16.32 16.22
CA ILE A 24 0.05 -15.80 17.23
C ILE A 24 -1.20 -15.15 16.62
N ASN A 25 -1.56 -15.56 15.39
CA ASN A 25 -2.78 -15.13 14.69
C ASN A 25 -2.85 -13.61 14.43
N GLN A 26 -1.73 -12.96 14.15
CA GLN A 26 -1.69 -11.57 13.71
C GLN A 26 -1.45 -11.48 12.20
N MET A 27 -2.06 -10.50 11.55
CA MET A 27 -1.72 -10.12 10.19
C MET A 27 -0.66 -9.03 10.25
N VAL A 28 0.41 -9.21 9.47
CA VAL A 28 1.45 -8.20 9.24
C VAL A 28 1.39 -7.81 7.77
N ILE A 29 1.31 -6.51 7.50
CA ILE A 29 1.38 -5.94 6.14
C ILE A 29 2.52 -4.95 6.12
N ILE A 30 3.42 -5.09 5.15
CA ILE A 30 4.51 -4.16 4.91
C ILE A 30 4.31 -3.60 3.50
N ALA A 31 4.19 -2.29 3.41
CA ALA A 31 3.97 -1.58 2.15
C ALA A 31 5.05 -0.51 1.96
N LEU A 32 5.68 -0.51 0.79
CA LEU A 32 6.74 0.42 0.40
C LEU A 32 6.25 1.24 -0.79
N ASN A 33 6.18 2.55 -0.61
CA ASN A 33 6.01 3.51 -1.69
C ASN A 33 7.40 3.97 -2.15
N GLN A 34 7.80 3.54 -3.36
CA GLN A 34 9.04 3.99 -3.99
C GLN A 34 8.86 5.27 -4.82
N ASP A 35 7.63 5.80 -4.93
CA ASP A 35 7.37 7.06 -5.60
C ASP A 35 7.94 8.22 -4.78
N THR A 36 8.66 9.12 -5.44
CA THR A 36 9.33 10.25 -4.80
C THR A 36 8.46 11.50 -4.69
N ASN A 37 7.32 11.53 -5.36
CA ASN A 37 6.47 12.72 -5.48
C ASN A 37 5.02 12.48 -5.04
N HIS A 38 4.53 11.24 -5.16
CA HIS A 38 3.11 10.94 -4.97
C HIS A 38 2.86 10.13 -3.70
N THR A 39 1.88 10.59 -2.93
CA THR A 39 1.25 9.78 -1.90
C THR A 39 0.42 8.67 -2.56
N GLN A 40 0.61 7.43 -2.12
CA GLN A 40 -0.17 6.28 -2.58
C GLN A 40 -1.22 5.92 -1.54
N ILE A 41 -2.47 5.74 -1.99
CA ILE A 41 -3.57 5.25 -1.14
C ILE A 41 -3.82 3.79 -1.51
N VAL A 42 -3.63 2.90 -0.55
CA VAL A 42 -3.75 1.44 -0.74
C VAL A 42 -4.91 0.94 0.09
N GLN A 43 -5.86 0.25 -0.53
CA GLN A 43 -6.91 -0.47 0.17
C GLN A 43 -6.57 -1.96 0.23
N VAL A 44 -6.43 -2.48 1.45
CA VAL A 44 -6.24 -3.90 1.72
C VAL A 44 -7.56 -4.48 2.21
N LYS A 45 -8.03 -5.54 1.54
CA LYS A 45 -9.22 -6.28 1.96
C LYS A 45 -8.80 -7.50 2.77
N ASP A 46 -9.22 -7.55 4.03
CA ASP A 46 -9.18 -8.75 4.85
C ASP A 46 -10.61 -9.34 4.92
N PRO A 47 -10.82 -10.60 4.47
CA PRO A 47 -12.12 -11.26 4.54
C PRO A 47 -12.80 -11.22 5.92
N ASN A 48 -12.03 -11.17 7.00
CA ASN A 48 -12.51 -11.23 8.38
C ASN A 48 -12.58 -9.85 9.07
N HIS A 49 -11.96 -8.82 8.49
CA HIS A 49 -11.89 -7.46 9.08
C HIS A 49 -12.40 -6.34 8.19
N GLY A 50 -12.82 -6.64 6.98
CA GLY A 50 -13.25 -5.62 6.02
C GLY A 50 -12.07 -4.98 5.32
N TYR A 51 -12.02 -3.65 5.31
CA TYR A 51 -11.02 -2.90 4.55
C TYR A 51 -10.13 -2.06 5.46
N LEU A 52 -8.84 -2.12 5.20
CA LEU A 52 -7.83 -1.24 5.76
C LEU A 52 -7.36 -0.30 4.66
N THR A 53 -7.34 1.01 4.94
CA THR A 53 -6.76 2.00 4.02
C THR A 53 -5.41 2.45 4.57
N LEU A 54 -4.35 2.30 3.78
CA LEU A 54 -3.02 2.81 4.06
C LEU A 54 -2.77 4.04 3.20
N THR A 55 -2.24 5.10 3.83
CA THR A 55 -1.80 6.31 3.14
C THR A 55 -0.27 6.37 3.22
N LEU A 56 0.39 6.01 2.13
CA LEU A 56 1.84 5.91 2.04
C LEU A 56 2.40 7.21 1.46
N LEU A 57 3.14 7.96 2.26
CA LEU A 57 3.85 9.14 1.79
C LEU A 57 4.93 8.77 0.75
N PRO A 58 5.43 9.73 -0.04
CA PRO A 58 6.56 9.49 -0.93
C PRO A 58 7.76 8.88 -0.18
N GLU A 59 8.45 7.94 -0.83
CA GLU A 59 9.64 7.24 -0.31
C GLU A 59 9.47 6.64 1.09
N SER A 60 8.25 6.23 1.44
CA SER A 60 7.95 5.70 2.77
C SER A 60 7.73 4.20 2.77
N ILE A 61 8.05 3.59 3.91
CA ILE A 61 7.67 2.23 4.25
C ILE A 61 6.74 2.28 5.47
N GLN A 62 5.60 1.59 5.38
CA GLN A 62 4.66 1.45 6.48
C GLN A 62 4.47 -0.02 6.79
N THR A 63 4.52 -0.35 8.08
CA THR A 63 4.15 -1.68 8.59
C THR A 63 2.90 -1.54 9.43
N VAL A 64 1.89 -2.38 9.17
CA VAL A 64 0.70 -2.49 10.00
C VAL A 64 0.59 -3.90 10.54
N VAL A 65 0.28 -4.00 11.83
CA VAL A 65 0.08 -5.26 12.53
C VAL A 65 -1.26 -5.19 13.25
N TYR A 66 -2.11 -6.20 13.06
CA TYR A 66 -3.37 -6.33 13.78
C TYR A 66 -3.69 -7.80 14.04
N ASN A 67 -4.43 -8.08 15.11
CA ASN A 67 -4.92 -9.43 15.40
C ASN A 67 -5.94 -9.82 14.34
N VAL A 68 -5.90 -11.06 13.82
CA VAL A 68 -6.91 -11.60 12.90
C VAL A 68 -8.14 -12.05 13.70
N ALA A 69 -9.34 -11.64 13.29
CA ALA A 69 -10.57 -11.99 13.97
C ALA A 69 -10.80 -13.48 13.75
N THR A 70 -11.06 -14.18 14.83
CA THR A 70 -11.54 -15.55 14.76
C THR A 70 -13.03 -15.48 14.49
N THR A 71 -13.46 -15.97 13.34
CA THR A 71 -14.85 -16.35 13.11
C THR A 71 -15.09 -17.63 13.91
N ASP A 72 -15.78 -17.50 15.04
CA ASP A 72 -16.36 -18.65 15.77
C ASP A 72 -17.51 -19.26 14.97
#